data_AF-A0A9X4G4V9-F1
#
_entry.id   AF-A0A9X4G4V9-F1
#
_cell.length_a   1.000
_cell.length_b   1.000
_cell.length_c   1.000
_cell.angle_alpha   90.00
_cell.angle_beta   90.00
_cell.angle_gamma   90.00
#
_symmetry.space_group_name_H-M   'P 1'
#
loop_
_entity.id
_entity.type
_entity.pdbx_description
1 polymer ?
#
loop_
_entity_poly.entity_id
_entity_poly.type
_entity_poly.pdbx_seq_one_letter_code
_entity_poly.pdbx_strand_id
1 'polypeptide(L)'
;CSEYFEPSMANMVGYRDDLDLVKASENARLQCPHCSHLVSPDLKRELNIKGVWLKEGQTIDKRGVISGEGRNSRIASFWLEGPAA
;
A
#
# COMPACT_ATOMS: atom_id res chain seq x y z
N CYS A 1 -8.88 8.45 5.90
CA CYS A 1 -10.17 8.27 5.17
C CYS A 1 -10.75 6.87 5.31
N SER A 2 -10.03 5.89 5.88
CA SER A 2 -10.48 4.49 6.02
C SER A 2 -10.69 3.75 4.69
N GLU A 3 -10.22 4.31 3.57
CA GLU A 3 -10.17 3.62 2.29
C GLU A 3 -9.02 2.62 2.27
N TYR A 4 -9.23 1.50 1.59
CA TYR A 4 -8.15 0.60 1.21
C TYR A 4 -7.40 1.17 0.01
N PHE A 5 -6.10 0.98 -0.03
CA PHE A 5 -5.28 1.31 -1.20
C PHE A 5 -4.09 0.37 -1.30
N GLU A 6 -3.55 0.22 -2.50
CA GLU A 6 -2.32 -0.51 -2.73
C GLU A 6 -1.11 0.33 -2.28
N PRO A 7 -0.23 -0.22 -1.42
CA PRO A 7 1.01 0.45 -1.04
C PRO A 7 2.06 0.35 -2.16
N SER A 8 1.96 1.23 -3.16
CA SER A 8 2.87 1.27 -4.31
C SER A 8 3.93 2.38 -4.20
N MET A 9 5.02 2.23 -4.95
CA MET A 9 6.09 3.24 -5.05
C MET A 9 5.59 4.59 -5.58
N ALA A 10 4.49 4.61 -6.35
CA ALA A 10 3.86 5.84 -6.81
C ALA A 10 3.34 6.71 -5.66
N ASN A 11 2.98 6.08 -4.53
CA ASN A 11 2.47 6.74 -3.33
C ASN A 11 3.55 7.05 -2.29
N MET A 12 4.82 6.75 -2.58
CA MET A 12 5.95 7.09 -1.69
C MET A 12 6.43 8.52 -1.93
N VAL A 13 6.53 9.30 -0.86
CA VAL A 13 6.91 10.71 -0.87
C VAL A 13 7.99 11.02 0.18
N GLY A 14 8.56 12.22 0.13
CA GLY A 14 9.47 12.74 1.16
C GLY A 14 10.94 12.31 1.05
N TYR A 15 11.28 11.43 0.13
CA TYR A 15 12.65 10.91 -0.03
C TYR A 15 13.39 11.42 -1.28
N ARG A 16 12.71 12.07 -2.23
CA ARG A 16 13.28 12.41 -3.55
C ARG A 16 14.14 13.68 -3.55
N ASP A 17 13.90 14.58 -2.60
CA ASP A 17 14.49 15.92 -2.61
C ASP A 17 15.72 16.05 -1.72
N ASP A 18 16.10 14.99 -1.00
CA ASP A 18 17.24 14.98 -0.08
C ASP A 18 18.41 14.19 -0.67
N LEU A 19 19.58 14.82 -0.74
CA LEU A 19 20.83 14.19 -1.21
C LEU A 19 21.48 13.32 -0.13
N ASP A 20 21.14 13.56 1.13
CA ASP A 20 21.57 12.73 2.25
C ASP A 20 20.64 11.51 2.35
N LEU A 21 21.17 10.34 2.00
CA LEU A 21 20.41 9.09 1.97
C LEU A 21 19.83 8.71 3.33
N VAL A 22 20.48 9.12 4.44
CA VAL A 22 19.97 8.84 5.79
C VAL A 22 18.70 9.66 6.01
N LYS A 23 18.75 10.96 5.73
CA LYS A 23 17.58 11.84 5.87
C LYS A 23 16.46 11.49 4.90
N ALA A 24 16.80 11.16 3.65
CA ALA A 24 15.83 10.69 2.66
C ALA A 24 15.06 9.45 3.17
N SER A 25 15.78 8.50 3.78
CA SER A 25 15.20 7.30 4.39
C SER A 25 14.31 7.64 5.58
N GLU A 26 14.76 8.53 6.47
CA GLU A 26 13.99 8.97 7.65
C GLU A 26 12.71 9.74 7.30
N ASN A 27 12.71 10.46 6.17
CA ASN A 27 11.60 11.26 5.68
C ASN A 27 10.64 10.51 4.76
N ALA A 28 11.02 9.31 4.29
CA ALA A 28 10.18 8.51 3.41
C ALA A 28 8.82 8.19 4.07
N ARG A 29 7.72 8.54 3.41
CA ARG A 29 6.36 8.27 3.89
C ARG A 29 5.52 7.67 2.78
N LEU A 30 4.66 6.73 3.16
CA LEU A 30 3.57 6.28 2.31
C LEU A 30 2.42 7.28 2.43
N GLN A 31 1.96 7.83 1.30
CA GLN A 31 0.87 8.78 1.24
C GLN A 31 -0.42 8.12 0.76
N CYS A 32 -1.53 8.37 1.45
CA CYS A 32 -2.84 7.93 0.99
C CYS A 32 -3.22 8.66 -0.31
N PRO A 33 -3.50 7.96 -1.43
CA PRO A 33 -3.84 8.61 -2.69
C PRO A 33 -5.22 9.30 -2.68
N HIS A 34 -6.09 8.96 -1.72
CA HIS A 34 -7.44 9.52 -1.63
C HIS A 34 -7.49 10.87 -0.92
N CYS A 35 -6.66 11.06 0.11
CA CYS A 35 -6.74 12.22 0.99
C CYS A 35 -5.39 12.82 1.36
N SER A 36 -4.30 12.37 0.72
CA SER A 36 -2.93 12.84 0.91
C SER A 36 -2.36 12.70 2.32
N HIS A 37 -3.03 11.96 3.20
CA HIS A 37 -2.57 11.70 4.56
C HIS A 37 -1.27 10.89 4.53
N LEU A 38 -0.27 11.31 5.32
CA LEU A 38 1.00 10.61 5.44
C LEU A 38 0.90 9.54 6.53
N VAL A 39 1.13 8.29 6.15
CA VAL A 39 1.11 7.15 7.07
C VAL A 39 2.40 7.17 7.88
N SER A 40 2.25 7.06 9.21
CA SER A 40 3.39 6.99 10.11
C SER A 40 4.15 5.65 9.95
N PRO A 41 5.50 5.64 9.91
CA PRO A 41 6.27 4.41 9.70
C PRO A 41 6.03 3.30 10.74
N ASP A 42 5.71 3.65 11.98
CA ASP A 42 5.40 2.71 13.07
C ASP A 42 4.13 1.88 12.80
N LEU A 43 3.21 2.39 11.98
CA LEU A 43 1.98 1.68 11.61
C LEU A 43 2.22 0.56 10.59
N LYS A 44 3.41 0.49 9.96
CA LYS A 44 3.69 -0.47 8.88
C LYS A 44 3.35 -1.92 9.27
N ARG A 45 3.79 -2.37 10.44
CA ARG A 45 3.55 -3.75 10.89
C ARG A 45 2.07 -4.05 11.05
N GLU A 46 1.34 -3.14 11.68
CA GLU A 46 -0.10 -3.30 11.93
C GLU A 46 -0.89 -3.29 10.61
N LEU A 47 -0.57 -2.37 9.71
CA LEU A 47 -1.22 -2.26 8.39
C LEU A 47 -0.96 -3.49 7.52
N ASN A 48 0.28 -4.01 7.52
CA ASN A 48 0.61 -5.23 6.78
C ASN A 48 -0.14 -6.46 7.30
N ILE A 49 -0.32 -6.59 8.62
CA ILE A 49 -1.11 -7.68 9.22
C ILE A 49 -2.59 -7.57 8.85
N LYS A 50 -3.12 -6.35 8.77
CA LYS A 50 -4.52 -6.06 8.40
C LYS A 50 -4.77 -6.06 6.89
N GLY A 51 -3.72 -6.17 6.08
CA GLY A 51 -3.79 -6.17 4.63
C GLY A 51 -4.66 -7.29 4.08
N VAL A 52 -5.27 -7.05 2.92
CA VAL A 52 -6.14 -8.03 2.25
C VAL A 52 -5.57 -8.31 0.87
N TRP A 53 -5.37 -9.58 0.55
CA TRP A 53 -4.94 -10.03 -0.76
C TRP A 53 -6.13 -10.16 -1.69
N LEU A 54 -6.12 -9.39 -2.79
CA LEU A 54 -7.14 -9.45 -3.83
C LEU A 54 -6.64 -10.27 -5.00
N LYS A 55 -7.53 -11.06 -5.61
CA LYS A 55 -7.23 -11.68 -6.90
C LYS A 55 -7.24 -10.60 -7.99
N GLU A 56 -6.49 -10.86 -9.06
CA GLU A 56 -6.63 -10.10 -10.30
C GLU A 56 -8.11 -10.05 -10.72
N GLY A 57 -8.63 -8.85 -10.99
CA GLY A 57 -10.04 -8.59 -11.30
C GLY A 57 -10.92 -8.22 -10.10
N GLN A 58 -10.40 -8.30 -8.87
CA GLN A 58 -11.13 -7.90 -7.66
C GLN A 58 -10.75 -6.49 -7.19
N THR A 59 -11.70 -5.86 -6.50
CA THR A 59 -11.53 -4.58 -5.78
C THR A 59 -12.14 -4.70 -4.39
N ILE A 60 -11.78 -3.79 -3.48
CA ILE A 60 -12.30 -3.74 -2.13
C ILE A 60 -12.73 -2.30 -1.79
N ASP A 61 -13.89 -2.15 -1.15
CA ASP A 61 -14.37 -0.84 -0.69
C ASP A 61 -13.95 -0.54 0.76
N LYS A 62 -14.19 0.68 1.23
CA LYS A 62 -13.93 1.10 2.62
C LYS A 62 -14.63 0.27 3.72
N ARG A 63 -15.64 -0.53 3.37
CA ARG A 63 -16.35 -1.42 4.30
C ARG A 63 -15.74 -2.82 4.31
N GLY A 64 -14.71 -3.07 3.50
CA GLY A 64 -14.08 -4.37 3.34
C GLY A 64 -14.86 -5.31 2.43
N VAL A 65 -15.84 -4.81 1.66
CA VAL A 65 -16.61 -5.63 0.73
C VAL A 65 -15.79 -5.80 -0.55
N ILE A 66 -15.44 -7.05 -0.86
CA ILE A 66 -14.74 -7.40 -2.08
C ILE A 66 -15.74 -7.56 -3.22
N SER A 67 -15.48 -6.93 -4.35
CA SER A 67 -16.28 -7.02 -5.58
C SER A 67 -15.41 -7.35 -6.80
N GLY A 68 -16.04 -7.75 -7.90
CA GLY A 68 -15.34 -8.17 -9.13
C GLY A 68 -15.10 -9.68 -9.21
N GLU A 69 -14.93 -10.16 -10.45
CA GLU A 69 -14.67 -11.57 -10.72
C GLU A 69 -13.16 -11.84 -10.67
N GLY A 70 -12.74 -12.65 -9.69
CA GLY A 70 -11.34 -13.00 -9.54
C GLY A 70 -10.89 -14.02 -10.60
N ARG A 71 -9.73 -13.78 -11.20
CA ARG A 71 -9.11 -14.69 -12.18
C ARG A 71 -9.13 -16.15 -11.71
N ASN A 72 -9.66 -17.03 -12.56
CA ASN A 72 -9.62 -18.47 -12.35
C ASN A 72 -8.30 -19.04 -12.88
N SER A 73 -7.46 -19.57 -11.99
CA SER A 73 -6.13 -20.09 -12.30
C SER A 73 -5.82 -21.29 -11.40
N ARG A 74 -4.99 -22.21 -11.92
CA ARG A 74 -4.45 -23.34 -11.14
C ARG A 74 -3.38 -22.91 -10.12
N ILE A 75 -2.87 -21.69 -10.24
CA ILE A 75 -1.85 -21.11 -9.36
C ILE A 75 -2.39 -19.81 -8.78
N ALA A 76 -2.29 -19.66 -7.46
CA ALA A 76 -2.58 -18.41 -6.76
C ALA A 76 -1.27 -17.68 -6.45
N SER A 77 -0.89 -16.74 -7.32
CA SER A 77 0.30 -15.89 -7.16
C SER A 77 -0.11 -14.49 -6.73
N PHE A 78 0.57 -13.95 -5.72
CA PHE A 78 0.39 -12.59 -5.23
C PHE A 78 1.76 -11.93 -5.07
N TRP A 79 1.82 -10.60 -5.19
CA TRP A 79 3.05 -9.82 -4.99
C TRP A 79 2.74 -8.56 -4.19
N LEU A 80 3.75 -8.06 -3.49
CA LEU A 80 3.70 -6.83 -2.73
C LEU A 80 4.87 -5.95 -3.16
N GLU A 81 4.64 -4.67 -3.36
CA GLU A 81 5.74 -3.74 -3.63
C GLU A 81 6.56 -3.41 -2.37
N GLY A 82 7.75 -2.85 -2.59
CA GLY A 82 8.70 -2.47 -1.55
C GLY A 82 8.15 -1.67 -0.37
N PRO A 83 7.17 -0.74 -0.53
CA PRO A 83 6.64 0.03 0.59
C PRO A 83 6.02 -0.83 1.70
N ALA A 84 5.43 -1.97 1.34
CA ALA A 84 4.82 -2.90 2.28
C ALA A 84 5.59 -4.21 2.49
N ALA A 85 6.69 -4.44 1.75
CA ALA A 85 7.59 -5.57 1.97
C ALA A 85 8.45 -5.46 3.23
#